data_AF-A0A9P7BGN9-F1
#
_entry.id   AF-A0A9P7BGN9-F1
#
_cell.length_a   1.000
_cell.length_b   1.000
_cell.length_c   1.000
_cell.angle_alpha   90.00
_cell.angle_beta   90.00
_cell.angle_gamma   90.00
#
_symmetry.space_group_name_H-M   'P 1'
#
loop_
_entity.id
_entity.type
_entity.pdbx_description
1 polymer ?
#
loop_
_entity_poly.entity_id
_entity_poly.type
_entity_poly.pdbx_seq_one_letter_code
_entity_poly.pdbx_strand_id
1 'polypeptide(L)'
;MEEVFEQFRTYDFSKSSSYEPTLEQVYNQYLIVMSDKDLEIKQDLSNGIINPDRIPQADREQLQLQTKIFVFCSETDNILEIQDYQFWLTHREQNQLLKSPELKEISSNKPTIQSTTESQLINNGDSIVVDTTTSENDEVGEYTSNYQEIVDMIVNNKPIPGIKQIPKIILDPETASSSVLQQRKKPWEIIDDETVKTDEKVLNNTDSAA
;
A
#
# COMPACT_ATOMS: atom_id res chain seq x y z
N MET A 1 16.59 -15.41 14.15
CA MET A 1 16.46 -14.09 13.49
C MET A 1 17.83 -13.48 13.23
N GLU A 2 18.71 -13.40 14.23
CA GLU A 2 20.10 -12.92 14.01
C GLU A 2 20.89 -13.72 12.96
N GLU A 3 20.69 -15.03 12.91
CA GLU A 3 21.31 -15.91 11.91
C GLU A 3 20.95 -15.52 10.47
N VAL A 4 19.73 -15.03 10.23
CA VAL A 4 19.27 -14.57 8.91
C VAL A 4 20.01 -13.29 8.49
N PHE A 5 20.28 -12.38 9.44
CA PHE A 5 21.07 -11.17 9.16
C PHE A 5 22.52 -11.51 8.81
N GLU A 6 23.10 -12.51 9.48
CA GLU A 6 24.44 -12.99 9.14
C GLU A 6 24.48 -13.67 7.77
N GLN A 7 23.49 -14.52 7.48
CA GLN A 7 23.33 -15.14 6.17
C GLN A 7 23.22 -14.09 5.05
N PHE A 8 22.33 -13.10 5.22
CA PHE A 8 22.17 -11.98 4.30
C PHE A 8 23.49 -11.23 4.03
N ARG A 9 24.31 -11.04 5.09
CA ARG A 9 25.59 -10.32 4.96
C ARG A 9 26.67 -11.14 4.25
N THR A 10 26.63 -12.45 4.40
CA THR A 10 27.51 -13.39 3.67
C THR A 10 26.98 -13.77 2.29
N TYR A 11 25.75 -13.36 1.97
CA TYR A 11 25.09 -13.71 0.74
C TYR A 11 25.78 -13.09 -0.48
N ASP A 12 25.94 -13.88 -1.52
CA ASP A 12 26.65 -13.50 -2.74
C ASP A 12 25.66 -13.15 -3.85
N PHE A 13 25.24 -11.88 -3.89
CA PHE A 13 24.31 -11.35 -4.89
C PHE A 13 24.85 -11.36 -6.33
N SER A 14 26.14 -11.66 -6.54
CA SER A 14 26.68 -11.85 -7.89
C SER A 14 26.28 -13.19 -8.51
N LYS A 15 25.88 -14.17 -7.68
CA LYS A 15 25.41 -15.49 -8.13
C LYS A 15 23.93 -15.53 -8.44
N SER A 16 23.15 -14.63 -7.83
CA SER A 16 21.70 -14.54 -8.08
C SER A 16 21.45 -13.93 -9.46
N SER A 17 20.92 -14.74 -10.38
CA SER A 17 20.52 -14.28 -11.73
C SER A 17 19.37 -13.25 -11.70
N SER A 18 18.68 -13.13 -10.57
CA SER A 18 17.52 -12.28 -10.34
C SER A 18 17.89 -10.86 -9.89
N TYR A 19 19.10 -10.64 -9.38
CA TYR A 19 19.47 -9.40 -8.70
C TYR A 19 19.59 -8.20 -9.66
N GLU A 20 20.44 -8.30 -10.68
CA GLU A 20 20.65 -7.24 -11.67
C GLU A 20 19.35 -6.81 -12.38
N PRO A 21 18.52 -7.72 -12.94
CA PRO A 21 17.29 -7.29 -13.60
C PRO A 21 16.29 -6.65 -12.64
N THR A 22 16.22 -7.13 -11.39
CA THR A 22 15.36 -6.52 -10.37
C THR A 22 15.88 -5.12 -9.99
N LEU A 23 17.20 -4.94 -9.87
CA LEU A 23 17.80 -3.65 -9.54
C LEU A 23 17.54 -2.61 -10.63
N GLU A 24 17.69 -3.01 -11.90
CA GLU A 24 17.37 -2.15 -13.04
C GLU A 24 15.90 -1.75 -13.05
N GLN A 25 14.99 -2.69 -12.79
CA GLN A 25 13.56 -2.41 -12.70
C GLN A 25 13.24 -1.42 -11.57
N VAL A 26 13.85 -1.60 -10.40
CA VAL A 26 13.68 -0.70 -9.25
C VAL A 26 14.18 0.71 -9.56
N TYR A 27 15.35 0.85 -10.21
CA TYR A 27 15.86 2.15 -10.64
C TYR A 27 14.95 2.80 -11.70
N ASN A 28 14.50 2.03 -12.68
CA ASN A 28 13.59 2.55 -13.69
C ASN A 28 12.30 3.08 -13.03
N GLN A 29 11.69 2.30 -12.13
CA GLN A 29 10.49 2.72 -11.42
C GLN A 29 10.70 3.99 -10.59
N TYR A 30 11.86 4.10 -9.94
CA TYR A 30 12.23 5.31 -9.20
C TYR A 30 12.40 6.53 -10.14
N LEU A 31 13.08 6.35 -11.28
CA LEU A 31 13.25 7.40 -12.28
C LEU A 31 11.91 7.82 -12.92
N ILE A 32 10.97 6.90 -13.14
CA ILE A 32 9.61 7.23 -13.59
C ILE A 32 8.96 8.22 -12.60
N VAL A 33 8.98 7.91 -11.31
CA VAL A 33 8.39 8.78 -10.27
C VAL A 33 9.12 10.13 -10.20
N MET A 34 10.42 10.14 -10.43
CA MET A 34 11.19 11.39 -10.41
C MET A 34 11.04 12.21 -11.70
N SER A 35 10.70 11.57 -12.81
CA SER A 35 10.47 12.23 -14.11
C SER A 35 9.28 13.20 -14.10
N ASP A 36 8.34 13.02 -13.17
CA ASP A 36 7.24 13.97 -12.98
C ASP A 36 7.73 15.29 -12.37
N LYS A 37 8.86 15.27 -11.65
CA LYS A 37 9.45 16.42 -10.97
C LYS A 37 10.58 17.05 -11.78
N ASP A 38 11.28 16.27 -12.59
CA ASP A 38 12.46 16.69 -13.35
C ASP A 38 12.30 16.42 -14.86
N LEU A 39 12.35 17.50 -15.64
CA LEU A 39 12.19 17.48 -17.10
C LEU A 39 13.34 16.73 -17.79
N GLU A 40 14.56 16.78 -17.25
CA GLU A 40 15.70 16.10 -17.86
C GLU A 40 15.62 14.59 -17.66
N ILE A 41 15.18 14.13 -16.48
CA ILE A 41 14.93 12.71 -16.22
C ILE A 41 13.85 12.20 -17.17
N LYS A 42 12.79 12.98 -17.37
CA LYS A 42 11.71 12.64 -18.32
C LYS A 42 12.20 12.51 -19.75
N GLN A 43 13.10 13.40 -20.19
CA GLN A 43 13.69 13.33 -21.51
C GLN A 43 14.54 12.08 -21.69
N ASP A 44 15.41 11.77 -20.73
CA ASP A 44 16.25 10.57 -20.78
C ASP A 44 15.41 9.28 -20.79
N LEU A 45 14.37 9.22 -19.96
CA LEU A 45 13.45 8.09 -19.92
C LEU A 45 12.68 7.92 -21.25
N SER A 46 12.26 9.03 -21.86
CA SER A 46 11.61 9.01 -23.18
C SER A 46 12.53 8.51 -24.30
N ASN A 47 13.84 8.72 -24.14
CA ASN A 47 14.87 8.21 -25.04
C ASN A 47 15.29 6.77 -24.73
N GLY A 48 14.71 6.13 -23.71
CA GLY A 48 15.06 4.78 -23.27
C GLY A 48 16.42 4.68 -22.59
N ILE A 49 16.97 5.79 -22.10
CA ILE A 49 18.27 5.85 -21.44
C ILE A 49 18.05 5.84 -19.93
N ILE A 50 18.43 4.74 -19.28
CA ILE A 50 18.44 4.63 -17.82
C ILE A 50 19.82 5.11 -17.35
N ASN A 51 19.87 6.30 -16.76
CA ASN A 51 21.09 6.87 -16.17
C ASN A 51 21.04 6.75 -14.65
N PRO A 52 21.69 5.74 -14.03
CA PRO A 52 21.70 5.58 -12.58
C PRO A 52 22.34 6.77 -11.85
N ASP A 53 23.21 7.52 -12.53
CA ASP A 53 23.93 8.70 -12.02
C ASP A 53 23.05 9.91 -11.76
N ARG A 54 21.81 9.92 -12.27
CA ARG A 54 20.81 10.92 -11.90
C ARG A 54 20.17 10.65 -10.54
N ILE A 55 20.28 9.42 -10.01
CA ILE A 55 19.72 9.04 -8.72
C ILE A 55 20.69 9.49 -7.61
N PRO A 56 20.24 10.26 -6.61
CA PRO A 56 21.04 10.61 -5.44
C PRO A 56 21.69 9.39 -4.80
N GLN A 57 22.93 9.53 -4.33
CA GLN A 57 23.69 8.40 -3.77
C GLN A 57 22.95 7.72 -2.60
N ALA A 58 22.37 8.51 -1.69
CA ALA A 58 21.61 7.98 -0.55
C ALA A 58 20.44 7.09 -1.00
N ASP A 59 19.68 7.57 -1.98
CA ASP A 59 18.53 6.84 -2.53
C ASP A 59 18.98 5.60 -3.29
N ARG A 60 20.11 5.68 -4.02
CA ARG A 60 20.69 4.53 -4.71
C ARG A 60 21.08 3.42 -3.73
N GLU A 61 21.76 3.76 -2.64
CA GLU A 61 22.17 2.79 -1.61
C GLU A 61 20.94 2.14 -0.95
N GLN A 62 19.89 2.92 -0.69
CA GLN A 62 18.64 2.41 -0.15
C GLN A 62 17.92 1.47 -1.13
N LEU A 63 17.80 1.85 -2.40
CA LEU A 63 17.18 1.04 -3.45
C LEU A 63 17.96 -0.27 -3.66
N GLN A 64 19.30 -0.22 -3.64
CA GLN A 64 20.13 -1.42 -3.67
C GLN A 64 19.85 -2.33 -2.47
N LEU A 65 19.77 -1.76 -1.26
CA LEU A 65 19.48 -2.54 -0.06
C LEU A 65 18.08 -3.18 -0.12
N GLN A 66 17.08 -2.44 -0.59
CA GLN A 66 15.72 -2.94 -0.84
C GLN A 66 15.73 -4.11 -1.82
N THR A 67 16.40 -3.96 -2.96
CA THR A 67 16.49 -5.02 -3.96
C THR A 67 17.24 -6.24 -3.42
N LYS A 68 18.35 -6.05 -2.69
CA LYS A 68 19.08 -7.14 -2.06
C LYS A 68 18.18 -7.93 -1.10
N ILE A 69 17.44 -7.24 -0.25
CA ILE A 69 16.55 -7.89 0.71
C ILE A 69 15.43 -8.62 -0.01
N PHE A 70 14.80 -8.00 -1.01
CA PHE A 70 13.76 -8.63 -1.81
C PHE A 70 14.26 -9.93 -2.46
N VAL A 71 15.42 -9.88 -3.12
CA VAL A 71 16.02 -11.04 -3.79
C VAL A 71 16.37 -12.13 -2.77
N PHE A 72 17.00 -11.75 -1.66
CA PHE A 72 17.34 -12.70 -0.59
C PHE A 72 16.11 -13.38 0.00
N CYS A 73 15.04 -12.62 0.27
CA CYS A 73 13.77 -13.18 0.75
C CYS A 73 13.15 -14.13 -0.28
N SER A 74 13.24 -13.79 -1.57
CA SER A 74 12.70 -14.61 -2.66
C SER A 74 13.46 -15.92 -2.89
N GLU A 75 14.76 -15.97 -2.58
CA GLU A 75 15.61 -17.12 -2.85
C GLU A 75 15.81 -18.04 -1.63
N THR A 76 15.66 -17.50 -0.41
CA THR A 76 15.91 -18.25 0.84
C THR A 76 14.64 -18.55 1.65
N ASP A 77 13.48 -18.08 1.21
CA ASP A 77 12.19 -18.14 1.93
C ASP A 77 12.21 -17.52 3.34
N ASN A 78 13.29 -16.81 3.69
CA ASN A 78 13.39 -16.08 4.94
C ASN A 78 12.70 -14.73 4.83
N ILE A 79 12.09 -14.28 5.92
CA ILE A 79 11.48 -12.94 5.99
C ILE A 79 12.49 -12.02 6.65
N LEU A 80 12.92 -11.00 5.90
CA LEU A 80 13.86 -9.99 6.34
C LEU A 80 13.28 -8.60 6.09
N GLU A 81 13.23 -7.77 7.13
CA GLU A 81 12.81 -6.37 7.03
C GLU A 81 14.02 -5.41 7.04
N ILE A 82 13.90 -4.30 6.31
CA ILE A 82 14.94 -3.27 6.25
C ILE A 82 15.25 -2.66 7.61
N GLN A 83 14.19 -2.33 8.36
CA GLN A 83 14.33 -1.62 9.62
C GLN A 83 15.07 -2.50 10.64
N ASP A 84 14.67 -3.78 10.72
CA ASP A 84 15.31 -4.76 11.59
C ASP A 84 16.78 -4.98 11.26
N TYR A 85 17.14 -5.05 9.97
CA TYR A 85 18.54 -5.17 9.56
C TYR A 85 19.37 -3.94 9.96
N GLN A 86 18.82 -2.73 9.82
CA GLN A 86 19.50 -1.50 10.26
C GLN A 86 19.64 -1.41 11.79
N PHE A 87 18.61 -1.82 12.54
CA PHE A 87 18.69 -1.90 14.00
C PHE A 87 19.74 -2.90 14.46
N TRP A 88 19.79 -4.08 13.84
CA TRP A 88 20.81 -5.09 14.11
C TRP A 88 22.21 -4.58 13.80
N LEU A 89 22.39 -3.84 12.69
CA LEU A 89 23.68 -3.25 12.33
C LEU A 89 24.15 -2.25 13.41
N THR A 90 23.26 -1.40 13.89
CA THR A 90 23.52 -0.42 14.94
C THR A 90 23.83 -1.09 16.29
N HIS A 91 23.06 -2.11 16.67
CA HIS A 91 23.28 -2.91 17.89
C HIS A 91 24.64 -3.62 17.85
N ARG A 92 25.03 -4.11 16.67
CA ARG A 92 26.31 -4.80 16.49
C ARG A 92 27.49 -3.82 16.57
N GLU A 93 27.38 -2.65 15.96
CA GLU A 93 28.40 -1.60 16.06
C GLU A 93 28.60 -1.15 17.52
N GLN A 94 27.50 -0.96 18.26
CA GLN A 94 27.54 -0.63 19.68
C GLN A 94 28.19 -1.74 20.53
N ASN A 95 27.85 -3.00 20.26
CA ASN A 95 28.47 -4.15 20.94
C ASN A 95 29.94 -4.37 20.53
N GLN A 96 30.35 -3.95 19.33
CA GLN A 96 31.74 -3.99 18.87
C GLN A 96 32.59 -2.90 19.56
N LEU A 97 32.02 -1.70 19.78
CA LEU A 97 32.65 -0.63 20.54
C LEU A 97 32.83 -1.00 22.03
N LEU A 98 31.87 -1.73 22.62
CA LEU A 98 31.95 -2.21 24.00
C LEU A 98 32.95 -3.35 24.24
N LYS A 99 33.45 -4.01 23.18
CA LYS A 99 34.50 -5.05 23.28
C LYS A 99 35.94 -4.50 23.23
N SER A 100 36.11 -3.18 23.14
CA SER A 100 37.43 -2.54 23.26
C SER A 100 37.74 -2.20 24.74
N PRO A 101 38.81 -2.73 25.35
CA PRO A 101 39.15 -2.44 26.72
C PRO A 101 40.05 -1.19 26.81
N GLU A 102 39.55 0.00 26.47
CA GLU A 102 40.23 1.24 26.91
C GLU A 102 39.29 2.45 27.09
N LEU A 103 38.88 2.62 28.35
CA LEU A 103 38.69 3.86 29.12
C LEU A 103 37.48 4.81 28.87
N LYS A 104 36.61 4.74 29.89
CA LYS A 104 36.09 5.82 30.77
C LYS A 104 34.95 6.72 30.28
N GLU A 105 33.86 6.62 31.05
CA GLU A 105 32.91 7.66 31.50
C GLU A 105 33.13 9.06 30.91
N ILE A 106 32.09 9.69 30.33
CA ILE A 106 31.16 10.60 31.02
C ILE A 106 29.87 10.78 30.18
N SER A 107 28.74 10.86 30.89
CA SER A 107 27.52 11.63 30.59
C SER A 107 26.27 10.88 30.14
N SER A 108 25.54 10.47 31.17
CA SER A 108 24.10 10.22 31.21
C SER A 108 23.26 11.40 30.71
N ASN A 109 22.75 11.36 29.49
CA ASN A 109 21.67 12.26 29.06
C ASN A 109 20.54 11.47 28.39
N LYS A 110 19.63 10.96 29.23
CA LYS A 110 18.27 10.50 28.84
C LYS A 110 17.40 11.72 28.51
N PRO A 111 16.77 11.85 27.34
CA PRO A 111 15.61 12.71 27.20
C PRO A 111 14.36 11.92 27.59
N THR A 112 13.84 12.32 28.76
CA THR A 112 12.53 11.98 29.28
C THR A 112 11.47 12.77 28.51
N ILE A 113 10.37 12.10 28.18
CA ILE A 113 9.10 12.65 27.69
C ILE A 113 8.61 13.74 28.66
N GLN A 114 8.39 14.95 28.15
CA GLN A 114 7.57 16.02 28.73
C GLN A 114 6.83 16.64 27.55
N SER A 115 5.52 16.42 27.34
CA SER A 115 4.40 17.05 28.06
C SER A 115 4.68 18.53 28.32
N THR A 116 4.24 19.38 27.40
CA THR A 116 3.98 20.79 27.68
C THR A 116 2.72 21.19 26.92
N THR A 117 1.66 21.31 27.71
CA THR A 117 0.43 22.01 27.41
C THR A 117 0.72 23.48 27.17
N GLU A 118 0.37 24.02 26.00
CA GLU A 118 0.01 25.44 25.88
C GLU A 118 -1.24 25.57 25.02
N SER A 119 -2.30 26.02 25.69
CA SER A 119 -3.55 26.47 25.10
C SER A 119 -3.36 27.82 24.41
N GLN A 120 -3.86 27.98 23.18
CA GLN A 120 -4.41 29.26 22.75
C GLN A 120 -5.69 29.06 21.93
N LEU A 121 -6.73 29.70 22.44
CA LEU A 121 -8.08 29.82 21.91
C LEU A 121 -8.11 30.79 20.72
N ILE A 122 -8.89 30.47 19.70
CA ILE A 122 -9.64 31.47 18.92
C ILE A 122 -10.98 30.88 18.49
N ASN A 123 -12.04 31.45 19.06
CA ASN A 123 -13.44 31.33 18.66
C ASN A 123 -13.69 32.03 17.31
N ASN A 124 -14.76 31.60 16.64
CA ASN A 124 -15.70 32.31 15.75
C ASN A 124 -16.18 31.25 14.72
N GLY A 125 -17.37 30.67 14.78
CA GLY A 125 -18.67 31.29 15.04
C GLY A 125 -19.31 31.67 13.71
N ASP A 126 -19.80 30.69 12.93
CA ASP A 126 -20.94 30.93 12.04
C ASP A 126 -21.71 29.63 11.75
N SER A 127 -23.01 29.81 11.64
CA SER A 127 -24.08 28.84 11.85
C SER A 127 -24.77 28.55 10.52
N ILE A 128 -24.89 27.28 10.13
CA ILE A 128 -25.86 26.87 9.11
C ILE A 128 -26.62 25.64 9.61
N VAL A 129 -27.89 25.90 9.92
CA VAL A 129 -28.95 24.96 10.27
C VAL A 129 -29.72 24.56 9.01
N VAL A 130 -29.93 23.26 8.75
CA VAL A 130 -31.05 22.72 7.94
C VAL A 130 -31.34 21.25 8.33
N ASP A 131 -32.31 21.07 9.23
CA ASP A 131 -33.57 20.25 9.20
C ASP A 131 -33.74 19.16 8.10
N THR A 132 -34.40 18.00 8.20
CA THR A 132 -34.88 17.02 9.21
C THR A 132 -35.50 15.86 8.40
N THR A 133 -35.42 14.58 8.84
CA THR A 133 -36.53 13.58 8.74
C THR A 133 -36.25 12.26 9.50
N THR A 134 -36.93 12.12 10.66
CA THR A 134 -37.72 10.95 11.16
C THR A 134 -37.08 9.60 11.61
N SER A 135 -37.03 9.44 12.95
CA SER A 135 -37.38 8.31 13.87
C SER A 135 -36.92 6.86 13.56
N GLU A 136 -36.35 6.03 14.45
CA GLU A 136 -36.52 5.82 15.90
C GLU A 136 -35.22 5.25 16.55
N ASN A 137 -34.85 5.76 17.73
CA ASN A 137 -33.93 5.17 18.73
C ASN A 137 -32.48 4.84 18.34
N ASP A 138 -31.75 5.81 17.80
CA ASP A 138 -30.32 5.96 18.09
C ASP A 138 -30.06 7.46 18.28
N GLU A 139 -29.48 7.85 19.41
CA GLU A 139 -29.16 9.24 19.71
C GLU A 139 -28.40 9.85 18.53
N VAL A 140 -28.97 10.89 17.91
CA VAL A 140 -28.28 11.72 16.93
C VAL A 140 -27.30 12.60 17.70
N GLY A 141 -26.26 11.96 18.25
CA GLY A 141 -25.12 12.64 18.81
C GLY A 141 -24.46 13.44 17.70
N GLU A 142 -24.09 14.68 17.99
CA GLU A 142 -23.34 15.51 17.05
C GLU A 142 -22.07 14.75 16.66
N TYR A 143 -21.83 14.67 15.35
CA TYR A 143 -20.59 14.09 14.85
C TYR A 143 -19.46 15.00 15.28
N THR A 144 -18.62 14.52 16.19
CA THR A 144 -17.40 15.23 16.55
C THR A 144 -16.45 15.20 15.35
N SER A 145 -16.09 16.39 14.85
CA SER A 145 -15.10 16.54 13.78
C SER A 145 -13.66 16.34 14.27
N ASN A 146 -13.44 16.06 15.56
CA ASN A 146 -12.11 15.88 16.14
C ASN A 146 -11.73 14.39 16.21
N TYR A 147 -10.64 14.04 15.53
CA TYR A 147 -10.12 12.67 15.52
C TYR A 147 -9.82 12.11 16.93
N GLN A 148 -9.30 12.93 17.84
CA GLN A 148 -8.95 12.48 19.19
C GLN A 148 -10.17 12.01 19.97
N GLU A 149 -11.31 12.68 19.81
CA GLU A 149 -12.54 12.32 20.48
C GLU A 149 -13.10 11.00 19.94
N ILE A 150 -13.03 10.79 18.62
CA ILE A 150 -13.39 9.52 17.98
C ILE A 150 -12.51 8.38 18.51
N VAL A 151 -11.20 8.61 18.61
CA VAL A 151 -10.26 7.61 19.18
C VAL A 151 -10.62 7.28 20.62
N ASP A 152 -10.89 8.28 21.45
CA ASP A 152 -11.28 8.06 22.84
C ASP A 152 -12.61 7.28 22.91
N MET A 153 -13.56 7.52 22.01
CA MET A 153 -14.79 6.75 21.93
C MET A 153 -14.53 5.28 21.55
N ILE A 154 -13.63 5.03 20.60
CA ILE A 154 -13.21 3.67 20.21
C ILE A 154 -12.55 2.95 21.38
N VAL A 155 -11.58 3.58 22.04
CA VAL A 155 -10.83 2.99 23.15
C VAL A 155 -11.74 2.68 24.33
N ASN A 156 -12.71 3.55 24.60
CA ASN A 156 -13.67 3.38 25.69
C ASN A 156 -14.92 2.56 25.31
N ASN A 157 -14.97 1.98 24.10
CA ASN A 157 -16.13 1.23 23.56
C ASN A 157 -17.45 2.03 23.63
N LYS A 158 -17.38 3.34 23.43
CA LYS A 158 -18.57 4.20 23.32
C LYS A 158 -19.13 4.10 21.89
N PRO A 159 -20.46 4.14 21.72
CA PRO A 159 -21.07 4.13 20.40
C PRO A 159 -20.67 5.38 19.62
N ILE A 160 -20.20 5.22 18.39
CA ILE A 160 -19.83 6.35 17.54
C ILE A 160 -21.10 6.87 16.84
N PRO A 161 -21.37 8.18 16.86
CA PRO A 161 -22.54 8.73 16.19
C PRO A 161 -22.49 8.43 14.68
N GLY A 162 -23.62 8.00 14.13
CA GLY A 162 -23.77 7.75 12.69
C GLY A 162 -23.21 6.41 12.18
N ILE A 163 -22.62 5.56 13.03
CA ILE A 163 -22.26 4.19 12.63
C ILE A 163 -23.34 3.19 13.05
N LYS A 164 -23.69 2.26 12.16
CA LYS A 164 -24.59 1.15 12.48
C LYS A 164 -23.78 -0.01 13.03
N GLN A 165 -24.15 -0.49 14.21
CA GLN A 165 -23.53 -1.68 14.77
C GLN A 165 -23.95 -2.90 13.96
N ILE A 166 -22.99 -3.57 13.31
CA ILE A 166 -23.24 -4.85 12.66
C ILE A 166 -23.12 -5.95 13.72
N PRO A 167 -24.18 -6.75 13.96
CA PRO A 167 -24.08 -7.91 14.82
C PRO A 167 -23.04 -8.89 14.28
N LYS A 168 -22.25 -9.51 15.17
CA LYS A 168 -21.35 -10.61 14.79
C LYS A 168 -22.16 -11.89 14.55
N ILE A 169 -22.99 -11.89 13.52
CA ILE A 169 -23.80 -13.03 13.09
C ILE A 169 -23.17 -13.57 11.81
N ILE A 170 -22.78 -14.83 11.85
CA ILE A 170 -22.43 -15.59 10.64
C ILE A 170 -23.76 -16.15 10.13
N LEU A 171 -24.19 -15.72 8.95
CA LEU A 171 -25.36 -16.31 8.29
C LEU A 171 -25.02 -17.74 7.88
N ASP A 172 -25.91 -18.69 8.16
CA ASP A 172 -25.75 -20.06 7.68
C ASP A 172 -25.71 -20.06 6.14
N PRO A 173 -24.86 -20.89 5.51
CA PRO A 173 -24.69 -20.91 4.05
C PRO A 173 -26.00 -21.19 3.30
N GLU A 174 -26.94 -21.89 3.93
CA GLU A 174 -28.28 -22.20 3.39
C GLU A 174 -29.22 -20.97 3.36
N THR A 175 -28.96 -19.96 4.19
CA THR A 175 -29.75 -18.70 4.26
C THR A 175 -29.10 -17.55 3.50
N ALA A 176 -27.86 -17.74 3.04
CA ALA A 176 -27.15 -16.74 2.26
C ALA A 176 -27.82 -16.55 0.90
N SER A 177 -28.11 -15.30 0.53
CA SER A 177 -28.63 -14.99 -0.79
C SER A 177 -27.54 -15.16 -1.86
N SER A 178 -27.79 -15.97 -2.88
CA SER A 178 -26.92 -16.07 -4.05
C SER A 178 -27.13 -14.89 -4.99
N SER A 179 -26.06 -14.37 -5.59
CA SER A 179 -26.16 -13.35 -6.65
C SER A 179 -26.78 -13.96 -7.92
N VAL A 180 -28.06 -13.70 -8.17
CA VAL A 180 -28.80 -14.14 -9.38
C VAL A 180 -28.81 -13.04 -10.47
N LEU A 181 -28.14 -11.91 -10.23
CA LEU A 181 -28.20 -10.77 -11.14
C LEU A 181 -27.42 -11.07 -12.43
N GLN A 182 -28.12 -11.05 -13.56
CA GLN A 182 -27.50 -11.25 -14.87
C GLN A 182 -26.57 -10.07 -15.20
N GLN A 183 -25.37 -10.38 -15.68
CA GLN A 183 -24.43 -9.35 -16.12
C GLN A 183 -25.02 -8.62 -17.32
N ARG A 184 -25.13 -7.29 -17.21
CA ARG A 184 -25.67 -6.46 -18.28
C ARG A 184 -24.71 -6.49 -19.46
N LYS A 185 -25.19 -6.98 -20.62
CA LYS A 185 -24.43 -6.91 -21.87
C LYS A 185 -24.14 -5.46 -22.22
N LYS A 186 -22.93 -5.23 -22.69
CA LYS A 186 -22.50 -3.92 -23.17
C LYS A 186 -23.16 -3.65 -24.53
N PRO A 187 -23.43 -2.38 -24.90
CA PRO A 187 -24.13 -2.06 -26.15
C PRO A 187 -23.46 -2.62 -27.40
N TRP A 188 -22.14 -2.80 -27.38
CA TRP A 188 -21.37 -3.38 -28.49
C TRP A 188 -21.48 -4.90 -28.60
N GLU A 189 -21.89 -5.62 -27.55
CA GLU A 189 -22.06 -7.08 -27.55
C GLU A 189 -23.41 -7.53 -28.15
N ILE A 190 -24.32 -6.59 -28.41
CA ILE A 190 -25.66 -6.87 -28.97
C ILE A 190 -25.61 -6.91 -30.50
N ILE A 191 -24.63 -6.24 -31.11
CA ILE A 191 -24.56 -6.03 -32.55
C ILE A 191 -24.09 -7.30 -33.29
N ASP A 192 -23.27 -8.13 -32.63
CA ASP A 192 -22.66 -9.31 -33.26
C ASP A 192 -23.58 -10.55 -33.27
N ASP A 193 -24.57 -10.63 -32.36
CA ASP A 193 -25.41 -11.82 -32.16
C ASP A 193 -26.54 -11.98 -33.21
N GLU A 194 -26.94 -10.93 -33.95
CA GLU A 194 -28.03 -11.01 -34.94
C GLU A 194 -27.57 -11.45 -36.34
N THR A 195 -26.26 -11.53 -36.62
CA THR A 195 -25.77 -11.83 -37.98
C THR A 195 -25.50 -13.31 -38.28
N VAL A 196 -25.71 -14.23 -37.33
CA VAL A 196 -25.33 -15.66 -37.47
C VAL A 196 -26.52 -16.63 -37.56
N LYS A 197 -27.76 -16.17 -37.76
CA LYS A 197 -28.95 -17.05 -37.87
C LYS A 197 -29.80 -16.91 -39.13
N THR A 198 -29.32 -16.22 -40.17
CA THR A 198 -30.10 -16.02 -41.41
C THR A 198 -29.51 -16.68 -42.66
N ASP A 199 -28.45 -17.47 -42.54
CA ASP A 199 -27.81 -18.15 -43.68
C ASP A 199 -27.96 -19.68 -43.63
N GLU A 200 -29.18 -20.20 -43.44
CA GLU A 200 -29.43 -21.63 -43.69
C GLU A 200 -30.91 -21.96 -43.99
N LYS A 201 -31.58 -21.18 -44.87
CA LYS A 201 -32.87 -21.63 -45.43
C LYS A 201 -33.33 -20.98 -46.74
N VAL A 202 -32.47 -20.82 -47.75
CA VAL A 202 -32.94 -20.56 -49.13
C VAL A 202 -32.04 -21.24 -50.17
N LEU A 203 -32.02 -22.57 -50.16
CA LEU A 203 -31.83 -23.36 -51.37
C LEU A 203 -32.85 -24.48 -51.29
N ASN A 204 -33.94 -24.31 -52.04
CA ASN A 204 -34.78 -25.33 -52.68
C ASN A 204 -36.08 -24.61 -53.10
N ASN A 205 -36.37 -24.70 -54.41
CA ASN A 205 -37.58 -24.25 -55.10
C ASN A 205 -37.43 -22.93 -55.87
N THR A 206 -36.84 -23.00 -57.07
CA THR A 206 -37.39 -22.39 -58.30
C THR A 206 -36.63 -22.95 -59.52
N ASP A 207 -37.27 -23.86 -60.25
CA ASP A 207 -37.05 -24.12 -61.68
C ASP A 207 -38.23 -25.01 -62.12
N SER A 208 -38.95 -24.82 -63.21
CA SER A 208 -39.10 -23.76 -64.20
C SER A 208 -40.43 -24.07 -64.88
N ALA A 209 -41.12 -23.02 -65.33
CA ALA A 209 -42.24 -23.12 -66.24
C ALA A 209 -41.83 -23.81 -67.56
N ALA A 210 -42.76 -24.60 -68.09
CA ALA A 210 -42.99 -24.85 -69.52
C ALA A 210 -44.48 -25.16 -69.70
#